data_AF-A0A151BPW4-F1
#
_entry.id   AF-A0A151BPW4-F1
#
_cell.length_a   1.000
_cell.length_b   1.000
_cell.length_c   1.000
_cell.angle_alpha   90.00
_cell.angle_beta   90.00
_cell.angle_gamma   90.00
#
_symmetry.space_group_name_H-M   'P 1'
#
loop_
_entity.id
_entity.type
_entity.pdbx_description
1 polymer ?
#
loop_
_entity_poly.entity_id
_entity_poly.type
_entity_poly.pdbx_seq_one_letter_code
_entity_poly.pdbx_strand_id
1 'polypeptide(L)'
;MRRIGSILHISPSRKAVIKTAKPPKIGETLYDESRKPVGKVHDVFGPIRSPYIEVNIEDREPSKLVGRMLYTLPSKRRRRGRMRR
;
A
#
# COMPACT_ATOMS: atom_id res chain seq x y z
N MET A 1 -6.69 9.49 6.75
CA MET A 1 -6.02 8.63 5.74
C MET A 1 -4.87 9.40 5.15
N ARG A 2 -3.81 8.71 4.73
CA ARG A 2 -2.70 9.32 4.01
C ARG A 2 -2.72 8.82 2.57
N ARG A 3 -2.66 9.74 1.60
CA ARG A 3 -2.55 9.39 0.18
C ARG A 3 -1.20 8.75 -0.09
N ILE A 4 -1.20 7.65 -0.84
CA ILE A 4 0.02 6.95 -1.26
C ILE A 4 0.34 7.24 -2.72
N GLY A 5 -0.64 7.03 -3.60
CA GLY A 5 -0.50 7.21 -5.04
C GLY A 5 -1.53 6.39 -5.82
N SER A 6 -1.54 6.56 -7.14
CA SER A 6 -2.37 5.81 -8.06
C SER A 6 -1.65 4.56 -8.58
N ILE A 7 -2.40 3.50 -8.83
CA ILE A 7 -1.88 2.27 -9.46
C ILE A 7 -1.47 2.57 -10.90
N LEU A 8 -0.19 2.38 -11.20
CA LEU A 8 0.36 2.62 -12.54
C LEU A 8 0.07 1.44 -13.47
N HIS A 9 0.35 0.23 -13.00
CA HIS A 9 0.06 -1.01 -13.71
C HIS A 9 0.01 -2.19 -12.74
N ILE A 10 -0.46 -3.32 -13.26
CA ILE A 10 -0.39 -4.62 -12.59
C ILE A 10 0.74 -5.41 -13.23
N SER A 11 1.65 -5.92 -12.42
CA SER A 11 2.75 -6.78 -12.86
C SER A 11 2.21 -8.14 -13.34
N PRO A 12 2.99 -8.90 -14.14
CA PRO A 12 2.63 -10.28 -14.50
C PRO A 12 2.42 -11.19 -13.28
N SER A 13 3.09 -10.90 -12.15
CA SER A 13 2.91 -11.57 -10.87
C SER A 13 1.65 -11.13 -10.09
N ARG A 14 0.73 -10.40 -10.73
CA ARG A 14 -0.53 -9.88 -10.17
C ARG A 14 -0.35 -8.90 -9.00
N LYS A 15 0.75 -8.16 -8.96
CA LYS A 15 0.97 -7.11 -7.96
C LYS A 15 0.75 -5.74 -8.56
N ALA A 16 0.22 -4.81 -7.76
CA ALA A 16 0.12 -3.42 -8.19
C ALA A 16 1.44 -2.69 -7.97
N VAL A 17 1.85 -1.92 -8.98
CA VAL A 17 2.98 -0.99 -8.89
C VAL A 17 2.44 0.42 -8.72
N ILE A 18 2.88 1.11 -7.67
CA ILE A 18 2.44 2.46 -7.33
C ILE A 18 3.66 3.34 -7.11
N LYS A 19 3.65 4.56 -7.68
CA LYS A 19 4.64 5.58 -7.37
C LYS A 19 4.19 6.38 -6.16
N THR A 20 5.08 6.57 -5.19
CA THR A 20 4.78 7.32 -3.97
C THR A 20 5.87 8.32 -3.63
N ALA A 21 5.52 9.38 -2.92
CA ALA A 21 6.48 10.37 -2.43
C ALA A 21 7.13 9.95 -1.09
N LYS A 22 6.42 9.14 -0.29
CA LYS A 22 6.91 8.63 1.00
C LYS A 22 6.53 7.16 1.13
N PRO A 23 7.51 6.25 1.26
CA PRO A 23 7.22 4.83 1.29
C PRO A 23 6.42 4.47 2.55
N PRO A 24 5.32 3.70 2.42
CA PRO A 24 4.68 3.03 3.54
C PRO A 24 5.59 1.92 4.10
N LYS A 25 5.21 1.35 5.25
CA LYS A 25 5.94 0.19 5.79
C LYS A 25 5.60 -1.06 5.00
N ILE A 26 6.58 -1.94 4.83
CA ILE A 26 6.34 -3.29 4.30
C ILE A 26 5.34 -4.01 5.22
N GLY A 27 4.35 -4.68 4.62
CA GLY A 27 3.24 -5.34 5.30
C GLY A 27 2.09 -4.42 5.72
N GLU A 28 2.18 -3.10 5.48
CA GLU A 28 1.09 -2.17 5.78
C GLU A 28 -0.10 -2.38 4.82
N THR A 29 -1.32 -2.34 5.36
CA THR A 29 -2.55 -2.49 4.56
C THR A 29 -2.87 -1.18 3.83
N LEU A 30 -3.14 -1.30 2.53
CA LEU A 30 -3.64 -0.22 1.70
C LEU A 30 -5.15 -0.34 1.51
N TYR A 31 -5.78 0.82 1.38
CA TYR A 31 -7.22 0.99 1.30
C TYR A 31 -7.59 1.81 0.07
N ASP A 32 -8.81 1.61 -0.42
CA ASP A 32 -9.41 2.47 -1.43
C ASP A 32 -10.05 3.74 -0.82
N GLU A 33 -10.71 4.53 -1.65
CA GLU A 33 -11.47 5.74 -1.24
C GLU A 33 -12.65 5.42 -0.32
N SER A 34 -13.22 4.22 -0.45
CA SER A 34 -14.35 3.72 0.35
C SER A 34 -13.90 3.05 1.65
N ARG A 35 -12.61 3.15 2.02
CA ARG A 35 -12.00 2.49 3.20
C ARG A 35 -12.00 0.96 3.14
N LYS A 36 -12.19 0.37 1.96
CA LYS A 36 -12.10 -1.08 1.79
C LYS A 36 -10.63 -1.48 1.67
N PRO A 37 -10.19 -2.55 2.37
CA PRO A 37 -8.84 -3.05 2.23
C PRO A 37 -8.64 -3.59 0.80
N VAL A 38 -7.56 -3.16 0.15
CA VAL A 38 -7.21 -3.58 -1.21
C VAL A 38 -6.11 -4.64 -1.18
N GLY A 39 -5.17 -4.49 -0.27
CA GLY A 39 -3.98 -5.34 -0.23
C GLY A 39 -2.94 -4.86 0.75
N LYS A 40 -1.76 -5.49 0.70
CA LYS A 40 -0.62 -5.17 1.58
C LYS A 40 0.63 -4.84 0.78
N VAL A 41 1.43 -3.93 1.32
CA VAL A 41 2.74 -3.58 0.75
C VAL A 41 3.66 -4.80 0.80
N HIS A 42 4.10 -5.26 -0.36
CA HIS A 42 5.04 -6.37 -0.49
C HIS A 42 6.49 -5.86 -0.47
N ASP A 43 6.77 -4.81 -1.25
CA ASP A 43 8.14 -4.29 -1.39
C ASP A 43 8.16 -2.79 -1.73
N VAL A 44 9.31 -2.15 -1.52
CA VAL A 44 9.59 -0.74 -1.80
C VAL A 44 10.93 -0.64 -2.52
N PHE A 45 10.95 -0.06 -3.72
CA PHE A 45 12.14 -0.01 -4.57
C PHE A 45 12.23 1.31 -5.37
N GLY A 46 13.34 1.49 -6.09
CA GLY A 46 13.55 2.64 -6.98
C GLY A 46 14.09 3.90 -6.28
N PRO A 47 13.89 5.09 -6.88
CA PRO A 47 14.52 6.33 -6.42
C PRO A 47 14.08 6.78 -5.02
N ILE A 48 15.02 7.22 -4.19
CA ILE A 48 14.76 7.61 -2.79
C ILE A 48 13.74 8.74 -2.67
N ARG A 49 13.75 9.72 -3.59
CA ARG A 49 12.82 10.86 -3.59
C ARG A 49 11.44 10.52 -4.12
N SER A 50 11.29 9.43 -4.87
CA SER A 50 10.04 9.03 -5.50
C SER A 50 10.01 7.52 -5.71
N PRO A 51 9.97 6.75 -4.62
CA PRO A 51 10.03 5.31 -4.70
C PRO A 51 8.78 4.72 -5.36
N TYR A 52 8.96 3.51 -5.85
CA TYR A 52 7.89 2.63 -6.29
C TYR A 52 7.62 1.60 -5.20
N ILE A 53 6.37 1.18 -5.09
CA ILE A 53 5.96 0.11 -4.18
C ILE A 53 5.25 -0.98 -4.96
N GLU A 54 5.48 -2.22 -4.54
CA GLU A 54 4.72 -3.38 -4.95
C GLU A 54 3.68 -3.70 -3.88
N VAL A 55 2.46 -3.97 -4.31
CA VAL A 55 1.32 -4.28 -3.43
C VAL A 55 0.72 -5.60 -3.86
N ASN A 56 0.61 -6.52 -2.91
CA ASN A 56 -0.15 -7.76 -3.10
C ASN A 56 -1.62 -7.42 -2.98
N ILE A 57 -2.35 -7.50 -4.10
CA ILE A 57 -3.79 -7.29 -4.17
C ILE A 57 -4.51 -8.62 -3.86
N GLU A 58 -5.50 -8.58 -2.98
CA GLU A 58 -6.32 -9.76 -2.63
C GLU A 58 -7.57 -9.90 -3.53
N ASP A 59 -7.88 -8.90 -4.34
CA ASP A 59 -9.00 -8.89 -5.30
C ASP A 59 -8.80 -9.89 -6.45
N ARG A 60 -9.91 -10.45 -6.96
CA ARG A 60 -9.92 -11.41 -8.08
C ARG A 60 -9.49 -10.78 -9.40
N GLU A 61 -9.76 -9.49 -9.59
CA GLU A 61 -9.48 -8.78 -10.84
C GLU A 61 -8.64 -7.51 -10.62
N PRO A 62 -7.33 -7.65 -10.32
CA PRO A 62 -6.46 -6.52 -10.02
C PRO A 62 -6.34 -5.51 -11.16
N SER A 63 -6.53 -5.94 -12.42
CA SER A 63 -6.45 -5.07 -13.60
C SER A 63 -7.49 -3.94 -13.59
N LYS A 64 -8.64 -4.12 -12.93
CA LYS A 64 -9.67 -3.08 -12.81
C LYS A 64 -9.31 -1.98 -11.81
N LEU A 65 -8.23 -2.16 -11.06
CA LEU A 65 -7.75 -1.20 -10.06
C LEU A 65 -6.72 -0.22 -10.62
N VAL A 66 -6.25 -0.41 -11.86
CA VAL A 66 -5.32 0.51 -12.52
C VAL A 66 -5.94 1.91 -12.58
N GLY A 67 -5.12 2.93 -12.27
CA GLY A 67 -5.56 4.33 -12.17
C GLY A 67 -6.22 4.72 -10.85
N ARG A 68 -6.63 3.77 -10.00
CA ARG A 68 -7.26 4.09 -8.70
C ARG A 68 -6.24 4.58 -7.68
N MET A 69 -6.66 5.53 -6.85
CA MET A 69 -5.87 6.06 -5.75
C MET A 69 -5.93 5.14 -4.53
N LEU A 70 -4.76 4.81 -3.95
CA LEU A 70 -4.68 4.06 -2.70
C LEU A 70 -4.24 4.95 -1.53
N TYR A 71 -4.67 4.51 -0.34
CA TYR A 71 -4.54 5.24 0.91
C TYR A 71 -4.03 4.32 2.01
N THR A 72 -3.25 4.85 2.95
CA THR A 72 -3.01 4.20 4.24
C THR A 72 -3.88 4.81 5.33
N LEU A 73 -4.22 3.99 6.32
CA LEU A 73 -4.78 4.50 7.55
C LEU A 73 -3.64 4.86 8.51
N PRO A 74 -3.73 5.99 9.23
CA PRO A 74 -2.80 6.26 10.30
C PRO A 74 -2.91 5.11 11.31
N SER A 75 -1.84 4.34 11.45
CA SER A 75 -1.84 3.22 12.41
C SER A 75 -2.16 3.81 13.78
N LYS A 76 -3.23 3.32 14.43
CA LYS A 76 -3.38 3.52 15.87
C LYS A 76 -2.12 2.87 16.43
N ARG A 77 -1.14 3.68 16.88
CA ARG A 77 0.01 3.20 17.66
C ARG A 77 -0.57 2.15 18.60
N ARG A 78 -0.27 0.86 18.37
CA ARG A 78 -0.52 -0.14 19.39
C ARG A 78 0.29 0.40 20.55
N ARG A 79 -0.40 0.97 21.55
CA ARG A 79 0.23 1.36 22.80
C ARG A 79 0.87 0.05 23.24
N ARG A 80 2.20 -0.06 23.05
CA ARG A 80 3.04 -1.06 23.69
C ARG A 80 3.04 -0.69 25.17
N GLY A 81 1.87 -0.80 25.78
CA GLY A 81 1.67 -0.68 27.21
C GLY A 81 2.06 -2.02 27.78
N ARG A 82 3.29 -2.08 28.26
CA ARG A 82 3.64 -2.82 29.48
C ARG A 82 3.41 -4.33 29.42
N MET A 83 4.31 -5.04 28.73
CA MET A 83 4.78 -6.32 29.26
C MET A 83 6.26 -6.15 29.61
N ARG A 84 6.47 -5.62 30.82
CA ARG A 84 7.73 -5.74 31.54
C ARG A 84 7.37 -6.41 32.87
N ARG A 85 8.08 -7.52 33.12
CA ARG A 85 7.93 -8.53 34.17
C ARG A 85 6.87 -9.57 33.88
#